data_AF-A0A095B3N2-F1
#
_entry.id   AF-A0A095B3N2-F1
#
_cell.length_a   1.000
_cell.length_b   1.000
_cell.length_c   1.000
_cell.angle_alpha   90.00
_cell.angle_beta   90.00
_cell.angle_gamma   90.00
#
_symmetry.space_group_name_H-M   'P 1'
#
loop_
_entity.id
_entity.type
_entity.pdbx_description
1 polymer ?
#
loop_
_entity_poly.entity_id
_entity_poly.type
_entity_poly.pdbx_seq_one_letter_code
_entity_poly.pdbx_strand_id
1 'polypeptide(L)'
;MVNMNGRVLVSRDGRIAKFPFDTTVDSIVRLHDSVLAFHTHGLRGIDFFGRVTQDIDDDKHVYRLLGSDRNIVVESRPSDNPMSNSNLLILVGHEDSS
;
A
#
# COMPACT_ATOMS: atom_id res chain seq x y z
N MET A 1 -20.59 4.27 12.21
CA MET A 1 -21.56 3.45 11.47
C MET A 1 -21.26 1.97 11.73
N VAL A 2 -22.28 1.17 12.03
CA VAL A 2 -22.15 -0.28 12.25
C VAL A 2 -22.95 -1.04 11.19
N ASN A 3 -22.49 -2.22 10.76
CA ASN A 3 -23.25 -3.07 9.85
C ASN A 3 -24.30 -3.91 10.61
N MET A 4 -25.16 -4.61 9.87
CA MET A 4 -26.22 -5.47 10.43
C MET A 4 -25.71 -6.63 11.30
N ASN A 5 -24.40 -6.89 11.28
CA ASN A 5 -23.73 -7.92 12.09
C ASN A 5 -23.01 -7.32 13.31
N GLY A 6 -23.28 -6.05 13.63
CA GLY A 6 -22.71 -5.33 14.78
C GLY A 6 -21.25 -4.88 14.61
N ARG A 7 -20.65 -5.01 13.42
CA ARG A 7 -19.27 -4.57 13.16
C ARG A 7 -19.23 -3.09 12.82
N VAL A 8 -18.35 -2.35 13.48
CA VAL A 8 -18.06 -0.94 13.15
C VAL A 8 -17.41 -0.88 11.76
N LEU A 9 -18.03 -0.15 10.84
CA LEU A 9 -17.51 0.11 9.50
C LEU A 9 -16.71 1.42 9.46
N VAL A 10 -17.23 2.42 10.16
CA VAL A 10 -16.64 3.76 10.28
C VAL A 10 -16.75 4.20 11.74
N SER A 11 -15.66 4.68 12.32
CA SER A 11 -15.59 5.22 13.68
C SER A 11 -16.28 6.58 13.79
N ARG A 12 -16.38 7.11 15.03
CA ARG A 12 -17.02 8.42 15.27
C ARG A 12 -16.25 9.59 14.67
N ASP A 13 -14.94 9.46 14.52
CA ASP A 13 -14.05 10.44 13.88
C ASP A 13 -13.94 10.26 12.36
N GLY A 14 -14.78 9.41 11.74
CA GLY A 14 -14.84 9.24 10.29
C GLY A 14 -13.81 8.27 9.71
N ARG A 15 -13.02 7.58 10.54
CA ARG A 15 -12.03 6.61 10.07
C ARG A 15 -12.68 5.28 9.68
N ILE A 16 -12.16 4.66 8.63
CA ILE A 16 -12.61 3.36 8.14
C ILE A 16 -11.96 2.22 8.93
N ALA A 17 -12.70 1.15 9.16
CA ALA A 17 -12.20 -0.06 9.81
C ALA A 17 -11.77 -1.15 8.80
N LYS A 18 -12.04 -0.93 7.50
CA LYS A 18 -11.74 -1.87 6.41
C LYS A 18 -11.23 -1.10 5.20
N PHE A 19 -10.08 -1.51 4.70
CA PHE A 19 -9.43 -0.92 3.52
C PHE A 19 -9.73 -1.82 2.32
N PRO A 20 -10.53 -1.36 1.34
CA PRO A 20 -10.85 -2.16 0.16
C PRO A 20 -9.66 -2.18 -0.80
N PHE A 21 -9.22 -3.38 -1.18
CA PHE A 21 -8.28 -3.60 -2.28
C PHE A 21 -8.96 -4.53 -3.29
N ASP A 22 -8.90 -4.14 -4.56
CA ASP A 22 -9.43 -4.83 -5.75
C ASP A 22 -8.44 -5.82 -6.36
N THR A 23 -7.21 -5.86 -5.83
CA THR A 23 -6.13 -6.76 -6.24
C THR A 23 -5.69 -7.66 -5.09
N THR A 24 -4.96 -8.73 -5.41
CA THR A 24 -4.35 -9.60 -4.39
C THR A 24 -3.20 -8.86 -3.74
N VAL A 25 -3.28 -8.68 -2.42
CA VAL A 25 -2.26 -7.99 -1.64
C VAL A 25 -1.20 -9.00 -1.20
N ASP A 26 0.05 -8.75 -1.58
CA ASP A 26 1.19 -9.58 -1.22
C ASP A 26 1.81 -9.16 0.12
N SER A 27 1.79 -7.86 0.42
CA SER A 27 2.39 -7.30 1.63
C SER A 27 1.74 -5.97 2.01
N ILE A 28 1.79 -5.63 3.30
CA ILE A 28 1.21 -4.39 3.82
C ILE A 28 2.22 -3.69 4.71
N VAL A 29 2.33 -2.37 4.55
CA VAL A 29 3.05 -1.47 5.45
C VAL A 29 2.07 -0.50 6.07
N ARG A 30 2.19 -0.32 7.38
CA ARG A 30 1.43 0.70 8.10
C ARG A 30 2.26 1.99 8.21
N LEU A 31 1.70 3.09 7.72
CA LEU A 31 2.25 4.45 7.85
C LEU A 31 1.69 5.16 9.10
N HIS A 32 1.76 6.49 9.19
CA HIS A 32 1.19 7.24 10.32
C HIS A 32 -0.31 7.54 10.16
N ASP A 33 -0.80 7.69 8.94
CA ASP A 33 -2.19 8.10 8.62
C ASP A 33 -2.85 7.23 7.54
N SER A 34 -2.08 6.34 6.92
CA SER A 34 -2.48 5.47 5.82
C SER A 34 -1.93 4.04 5.93
N VAL A 35 -2.46 3.16 5.10
CA VAL A 35 -1.94 1.81 4.87
C VAL A 35 -1.44 1.75 3.43
N LEU A 36 -0.27 1.17 3.24
CA LEU A 36 0.31 0.91 1.93
C LEU A 36 0.26 -0.59 1.65
N ALA A 37 -0.52 -1.00 0.66
CA ALA A 37 -0.60 -2.39 0.23
C ALA A 37 0.20 -2.57 -1.05
N PHE A 38 1.06 -3.59 -1.08
CA PHE A 38 1.82 -4.01 -2.24
C PHE A 38 1.09 -5.16 -2.93
N HIS A 39 1.06 -5.12 -4.25
CA HIS A 39 0.60 -6.20 -5.12
C HIS A 39 1.65 -6.43 -6.20
N THR A 40 1.52 -7.53 -6.94
CA THR A 40 2.49 -7.95 -7.96
C THR A 40 2.97 -6.79 -8.83
N HIS A 41 2.06 -5.96 -9.35
CA HIS A 41 2.34 -4.89 -10.30
C HIS A 41 2.42 -3.49 -9.70
N GLY A 42 2.57 -3.36 -8.39
CA GLY A 42 2.77 -2.05 -7.77
C GLY A 42 2.29 -1.96 -6.34
N LEU A 43 1.64 -0.85 -6.03
CA LEU A 43 1.22 -0.53 -4.66
C LEU A 43 0.08 0.47 -4.62
N ARG A 44 -0.77 0.33 -3.62
CA ARG A 44 -1.89 1.21 -3.34
C ARG A 44 -1.86 1.71 -1.90
N GLY A 45 -1.85 3.03 -1.73
CA GLY A 45 -1.94 3.72 -0.45
C GLY A 45 -3.37 4.16 -0.19
N ILE A 46 -3.92 3.84 0.99
CA ILE A 46 -5.25 4.27 1.41
C ILE A 46 -5.15 4.92 2.79
N ASP A 47 -5.57 6.18 2.91
CA ASP A 47 -5.63 6.87 4.20
C ASP A 47 -6.72 6.30 5.11
N PHE A 48 -6.68 6.67 6.38
CA PHE A 48 -7.64 6.21 7.37
C PHE A 48 -9.06 6.73 7.16
N PHE A 49 -9.29 7.65 6.22
CA PHE A 49 -10.60 8.13 5.81
C PHE A 49 -11.09 7.45 4.53
N GLY A 50 -10.32 6.52 3.97
CA GLY A 50 -10.65 5.74 2.78
C GLY A 50 -10.28 6.39 1.46
N ARG A 51 -9.48 7.48 1.46
CA ARG A 51 -8.99 8.10 0.23
C ARG A 51 -7.76 7.35 -0.27
N VAL A 52 -7.73 7.06 -1.55
CA VAL A 52 -6.53 6.53 -2.21
C VAL A 52 -5.52 7.67 -2.32
N THR A 53 -4.38 7.54 -1.65
CA THR A 53 -3.29 8.54 -1.63
C THR A 53 -2.17 8.20 -2.60
N GLN A 54 -2.01 6.92 -2.92
CA GLN A 54 -1.03 6.42 -3.88
C GLN A 54 -1.64 5.27 -4.66
N ASP A 55 -1.37 5.20 -5.96
CA ASP A 55 -1.84 4.13 -6.81
C ASP A 55 -0.83 3.92 -7.94
N ILE A 56 -0.08 2.83 -7.86
CA ILE A 56 0.88 2.42 -8.89
C ILE A 56 0.41 1.06 -9.40
N ASP A 57 0.11 1.02 -10.69
CA ASP A 57 -0.19 -0.19 -11.44
C ASP A 57 0.67 -0.17 -12.70
N ASP A 58 1.74 -0.96 -12.68
CA ASP A 58 2.73 -1.09 -13.74
C ASP A 58 2.97 -2.58 -14.05
N ASP A 59 2.26 -3.06 -15.07
CA ASP A 59 2.32 -4.44 -15.54
C ASP A 59 3.70 -4.84 -16.09
N LYS A 60 4.58 -3.87 -16.39
CA LYS A 60 5.94 -4.11 -16.87
C LYS A 60 6.90 -4.53 -15.77
N HIS A 61 6.52 -4.35 -14.49
CA HIS A 61 7.36 -4.68 -13.37
C HIS A 61 6.63 -5.54 -12.34
N VAL A 62 7.42 -6.32 -11.62
CA VAL A 62 7.03 -6.99 -10.39
C VAL A 62 7.65 -6.25 -9.21
N TYR A 63 6.84 -5.91 -8.22
CA TYR A 63 7.24 -5.20 -7.02
C TYR A 63 7.20 -6.13 -5.81
N ARG A 64 8.23 -6.06 -4.97
CA ARG A 64 8.30 -6.85 -3.74
C ARG A 64 8.83 -6.03 -2.57
N LEU A 65 8.10 -6.02 -1.46
CA LEU A 65 8.57 -5.39 -0.23
C LEU A 65 9.75 -6.19 0.35
N LEU A 66 10.87 -5.51 0.62
CA LEU A 66 12.06 -6.09 1.24
C LEU A 66 12.18 -5.73 2.73
N GLY A 67 11.67 -4.56 3.14
CA GLY A 67 11.69 -4.14 4.53
C GLY A 67 11.01 -2.78 4.72
N SER A 68 10.56 -2.51 5.95
CA SER A 68 9.78 -1.31 6.29
C SER A 68 10.04 -0.75 7.68
N ASP A 69 11.16 -1.09 8.33
CA ASP A 69 11.43 -0.69 9.72
C ASP A 69 11.71 0.82 9.84
N ARG A 70 12.78 1.30 9.19
CA ARG A 70 13.11 2.73 9.12
C ARG A 70 12.74 3.36 7.78
N ASN A 71 12.97 2.61 6.71
CA ASN A 71 12.67 3.00 5.35
C ASN A 71 11.88 1.87 4.70
N ILE A 72 10.96 2.22 3.82
CA ILE A 72 10.28 1.24 2.98
C ILE A 72 11.19 0.97 1.78
N VAL A 73 11.75 -0.23 1.75
CA VAL A 73 12.63 -0.70 0.67
C VAL A 73 11.86 -1.70 -0.17
N VAL A 74 11.81 -1.43 -1.47
CA VAL A 74 11.05 -2.18 -2.45
C VAL A 74 12.00 -2.64 -3.54
N GLU A 75 11.90 -3.91 -3.90
CA GLU A 75 12.51 -4.43 -5.11
C GLU A 75 11.58 -4.19 -6.29
N SER A 76 12.11 -3.78 -7.44
CA SER A 76 11.41 -3.92 -8.72
C SER A 76 12.21 -4.72 -9.74
N ARG A 77 11.53 -5.54 -10.53
CA ARG A 77 12.11 -6.33 -11.63
C ARG A 77 11.18 -6.33 -12.83
N PRO A 78 11.67 -6.32 -14.08
CA PRO A 78 10.83 -6.53 -15.26
C PRO A 78 9.99 -7.81 -15.15
N SER A 79 8.71 -7.72 -15.50
CA SER A 79 7.75 -8.84 -15.44
C SER A 79 8.01 -9.88 -16.53
N ASP A 80 8.56 -9.47 -17.68
CA ASP A 80 8.89 -10.31 -18.82
C ASP A 80 10.18 -11.12 -18.65
N ASN A 81 11.06 -10.73 -17.73
CA ASN A 81 12.33 -11.39 -17.47
C ASN A 81 12.62 -11.54 -15.96
N PRO A 82 12.17 -12.67 -15.35
CA PRO A 82 12.38 -12.95 -13.93
C PRO A 82 13.86 -13.10 -13.52
N MET A 83 14.75 -13.32 -14.48
CA MET A 83 16.21 -13.44 -14.25
C MET A 83 16.94 -12.10 -14.42
N SER A 84 16.22 -11.03 -14.78
CA SER A 84 16.80 -9.70 -14.88
C SER A 84 17.27 -9.19 -13.52
N ASN A 85 18.24 -8.28 -13.56
CA ASN A 85 18.70 -7.58 -12.37
C ASN A 85 17.54 -6.82 -11.72
N SER A 86 17.55 -6.80 -10.39
CA SER A 86 16.58 -6.05 -9.61
C SER A 86 17.03 -4.62 -9.37
N ASN A 87 16.08 -3.69 -9.36
CA ASN A 87 16.29 -2.36 -8.83
C ASN A 87 15.83 -2.30 -7.37
N LEU A 88 16.49 -1.47 -6.57
CA LEU A 88 16.08 -1.14 -5.21
C LEU A 88 15.51 0.27 -5.18
N LEU A 89 14.28 0.38 -4.71
CA LEU A 89 13.53 1.61 -4.56
C LEU A 89 13.36 1.88 -3.06
N ILE A 90 13.54 3.14 -2.67
CA ILE A 90 13.26 3.61 -1.32
C ILE A 90 12.06 4.54 -1.42
N LEU A 91 10.94 4.19 -0.79
CA LEU A 91 9.77 5.06 -0.75
C LEU A 91 9.96 6.05 0.40
N VAL A 92 9.97 7.34 0.03
CA VAL A 92 10.06 8.45 0.97
C VAL A 92 8.67 9.06 1.11
N GLY A 93 8.23 9.29 2.35
CA GLY A 93 6.94 9.92 2.62
C GLY A 93 6.91 11.38 2.19
N HIS A 94 5.71 11.89 1.86
CA HIS A 94 5.46 13.32 1.87
C HIS A 94 5.15 13.70 3.31
N GLU A 95 6.15 14.18 4.06
CA GLU A 95 5.86 14.87 5.32
C GLU A 95 5.32 16.24 4.93
N ASP A 96 3.99 16.38 4.87
CA ASP A 96 3.36 17.71 4.83
C ASP A 96 3.93 18.50 5.99
N SER A 97 4.79 19.45 5.67
CA SER A 97 5.42 20.36 6.61
C SER A 97 4.33 21.30 7.14
N SER A 98 3.64 20.87 8.20
CA SER A 98 2.77 21.75 9.00
C SER A 98 3.58 22.45 10.07
#